data_AF-A0A9X6VCC5-F1
#
_entry.id   AF-A0A9X6VCC5-F1
#
_cell.length_a   1.000
_cell.length_b   1.000
_cell.length_c   1.000
_cell.angle_alpha   90.00
_cell.angle_beta   90.00
_cell.angle_gamma   90.00
#
_symmetry.space_group_name_H-M   'P 1'
#
loop_
_entity.id
_entity.type
_entity.pdbx_description
1 polymer ?
#
loop_
_entity_poly.entity_id
_entity_poly.type
_entity_poly.pdbx_seq_one_letter_code
_entity_poly.pdbx_strand_id
1 'polypeptide(L)'
;MENTYWNSNGKYQKELDNLRGLMPGIGMTSNQYMNLYITASKVYYDVHNNGGCNLADCYDKKIRDYIMPFSDDIKSLRLNVQMKTLIKNFENEKKLEAFMDEIILYLQDKDLTCKKYIVFHDWKNKELCMSEKEGFKEVSFGNKEDYDEWVTHRIDSWKYTLVE
;
A
#
# COMPACT_ATOMS: atom_id res chain seq x y z
N MET A 1 5.44 -8.71 -20.54
CA MET A 1 6.63 -7.87 -20.82
C MET A 1 7.75 -8.26 -19.85
N GLU A 2 9.03 -8.08 -20.21
CA GLU A 2 10.17 -8.39 -19.31
C GLU A 2 10.52 -7.25 -18.34
N ASN A 3 10.13 -6.01 -18.66
CA ASN A 3 10.44 -4.81 -17.88
C ASN A 3 9.21 -4.31 -17.11
N THR A 4 8.78 -5.06 -16.09
CA THR A 4 7.64 -4.68 -15.23
C THR A 4 8.08 -4.59 -13.78
N TYR A 5 7.39 -3.76 -12.99
CA TYR A 5 7.62 -3.70 -11.54
C TYR A 5 7.24 -5.01 -10.82
N TRP A 6 6.35 -5.81 -11.41
CA TRP A 6 6.03 -7.16 -10.95
C TRP A 6 7.25 -8.08 -10.91
N ASN A 7 8.11 -8.00 -11.92
CA ASN A 7 9.33 -8.82 -12.03
C ASN A 7 10.56 -8.13 -11.42
N SER A 8 10.37 -7.07 -10.61
CA SER A 8 11.46 -6.25 -10.06
C SER A 8 12.40 -5.68 -11.12
N ASN A 9 11.88 -5.38 -12.31
CA ASN A 9 12.63 -4.87 -13.46
C ASN A 9 11.90 -3.67 -14.10
N GLY A 10 11.17 -2.91 -13.27
CA GLY A 10 10.48 -1.72 -13.73
C GLY A 10 11.45 -0.58 -14.03
N LYS A 11 11.00 0.39 -14.83
CA LYS A 11 11.83 1.49 -15.32
C LYS A 11 12.46 2.31 -14.18
N TYR A 12 11.71 2.52 -13.10
CA TYR A 12 12.13 3.26 -11.91
C TYR A 12 12.18 2.33 -10.67
N GLN A 13 12.70 1.10 -10.84
CA GLN A 13 12.67 0.08 -9.79
C GLN A 13 13.36 0.53 -8.50
N LYS A 14 14.50 1.22 -8.62
CA LYS A 14 15.26 1.71 -7.46
C LYS A 14 14.45 2.71 -6.63
N GLU A 15 13.77 3.63 -7.32
CA GLU A 15 12.87 4.60 -6.71
C GLU A 15 11.68 3.91 -6.05
N LEU A 16 11.10 2.91 -6.71
CA LEU A 16 10.02 2.11 -6.14
C LEU A 16 10.45 1.41 -4.85
N ASP A 17 11.64 0.81 -4.82
CA ASP A 17 12.12 0.10 -3.63
C ASP A 17 12.36 1.05 -2.45
N ASN A 18 12.78 2.30 -2.71
CA ASN A 18 12.83 3.33 -1.68
C ASN A 18 11.43 3.67 -1.15
N LEU A 19 10.45 3.85 -2.03
CA LEU A 19 9.05 4.12 -1.64
C LEU A 19 8.47 2.96 -0.81
N ARG A 20 8.76 1.71 -1.19
CA ARG A 20 8.30 0.50 -0.46
C ARG A 20 8.73 0.52 1.00
N GLY A 21 9.96 0.96 1.30
CA GLY A 21 10.46 1.06 2.68
C GLY A 21 9.74 2.10 3.55
N LEU A 22 9.16 3.13 2.93
CA LEU A 22 8.43 4.18 3.64
C LEU A 22 7.01 3.78 4.00
N MET A 23 6.43 2.82 3.28
CA MET A 23 5.06 2.36 3.49
C MET A 23 4.90 1.63 4.83
N PRO A 24 3.79 1.83 5.58
CA PRO A 24 3.43 0.94 6.68
C PRO A 24 2.95 -0.42 6.14
N GLY A 25 3.14 -1.49 6.90
CA GLY A 25 2.67 -2.83 6.50
C GLY A 25 1.14 -2.93 6.42
N ILE A 26 0.41 -2.21 7.29
CA ILE A 26 -1.04 -2.29 7.42
C ILE A 26 -1.67 -0.89 7.44
N GLY A 27 -2.87 -0.79 6.85
CA GLY A 27 -3.72 0.38 6.97
C GLY A 27 -3.41 1.51 5.98
N MET A 28 -4.17 2.60 6.12
CA MET A 28 -3.90 3.89 5.49
C MET A 28 -3.29 4.84 6.52
N THR A 29 -2.72 5.96 6.04
CA THR A 29 -2.05 6.97 6.86
C THR A 29 -2.81 8.30 6.85
N SER A 30 -2.31 9.28 7.62
CA SER A 30 -2.77 10.68 7.52
C SER A 30 -2.16 11.44 6.33
N ASN A 31 -1.20 10.86 5.61
CA ASN A 31 -0.51 11.51 4.50
C ASN A 31 -1.13 11.08 3.16
N GLN A 32 -1.68 12.04 2.43
CA GLN A 32 -2.35 11.79 1.15
C GLN A 32 -1.42 11.21 0.07
N TYR A 33 -0.15 11.61 0.02
CA TYR A 33 0.82 11.12 -0.95
C TYR A 33 1.24 9.69 -0.65
N MET A 34 1.40 9.36 0.63
CA MET A 34 1.60 7.97 1.06
C MET A 34 0.36 7.12 0.76
N ASN A 35 -0.84 7.66 0.95
CA ASN A 35 -2.09 6.94 0.64
C ASN A 35 -2.29 6.71 -0.87
N LEU A 36 -1.87 7.67 -1.70
CA LEU A 36 -1.78 7.50 -3.15
C LEU A 36 -0.87 6.31 -3.47
N TYR A 37 0.34 6.29 -2.92
CA TYR A 37 1.29 5.20 -3.13
C TYR A 37 0.78 3.83 -2.66
N ILE A 38 0.22 3.75 -1.44
CA ILE A 38 -0.37 2.52 -0.89
C ILE A 38 -1.47 2.00 -1.82
N THR A 39 -2.37 2.89 -2.27
CA THR A 39 -3.51 2.49 -3.10
C THR A 39 -3.06 2.06 -4.49
N ALA A 40 -2.16 2.82 -5.12
CA ALA A 40 -1.56 2.48 -6.40
C ALA A 40 -0.85 1.12 -6.36
N SER A 41 -0.04 0.87 -5.32
CA SER A 41 0.68 -0.39 -5.13
C SER A 41 -0.27 -1.59 -4.95
N LYS A 42 -1.37 -1.41 -4.19
CA LYS A 42 -2.37 -2.46 -3.99
C LYS A 42 -3.17 -2.76 -5.26
N VAL A 43 -3.55 -1.72 -6.01
CA VAL A 43 -4.21 -1.86 -7.32
C VAL A 43 -3.30 -2.57 -8.31
N TYR A 44 -2.03 -2.15 -8.40
CA TYR A 44 -1.04 -2.78 -9.27
C TYR A 44 -0.85 -4.27 -8.93
N TYR A 45 -0.71 -4.58 -7.64
CA TYR A 45 -0.60 -5.95 -7.16
C TYR A 45 -1.85 -6.78 -7.51
N ASP A 46 -3.05 -6.24 -7.28
CA ASP A 46 -4.31 -6.95 -7.58
C ASP A 46 -4.41 -7.27 -9.07
N VAL A 47 -4.12 -6.29 -9.95
CA VAL A 47 -4.14 -6.52 -11.40
C VAL A 47 -3.19 -7.64 -11.83
N HIS A 48 -1.95 -7.66 -11.34
CA HIS A 48 -1.00 -8.71 -11.69
C HIS A 48 -1.32 -10.06 -11.04
N ASN A 49 -1.82 -10.06 -9.80
CA ASN A 49 -2.03 -11.28 -9.03
C ASN A 49 -3.35 -12.00 -9.37
N ASN A 50 -4.41 -11.26 -9.70
CA ASN A 50 -5.74 -11.84 -9.97
C ASN A 50 -6.49 -11.19 -11.16
N GLY A 51 -5.81 -10.42 -12.00
CA GLY A 51 -6.44 -9.75 -13.14
C GLY A 51 -7.29 -8.54 -12.78
N GLY A 52 -7.24 -8.05 -11.53
CA GLY A 52 -7.97 -6.87 -11.08
C GLY A 52 -9.40 -7.17 -10.63
N CYS A 53 -9.69 -8.42 -10.27
CA CYS A 53 -11.05 -8.85 -9.91
C CYS A 53 -11.61 -8.09 -8.71
N ASN A 54 -10.75 -7.57 -7.83
CA ASN A 54 -11.20 -6.84 -6.64
C ASN A 54 -11.33 -5.33 -6.87
N LEU A 55 -10.99 -4.82 -8.06
CA LEU A 55 -10.97 -3.36 -8.30
C LEU A 55 -12.34 -2.72 -8.11
N ALA A 56 -13.39 -3.34 -8.65
CA ALA A 56 -14.76 -2.83 -8.54
C ALA A 56 -15.30 -2.97 -7.11
N ASP A 57 -15.06 -4.10 -6.46
CA ASP A 57 -15.74 -4.46 -5.22
C ASP A 57 -14.99 -4.02 -3.95
N CYS A 58 -13.65 -3.98 -3.99
CA CYS A 58 -12.82 -3.70 -2.82
C CYS A 58 -12.05 -2.39 -2.90
N TYR A 59 -11.86 -1.83 -4.11
CA TYR A 59 -11.02 -0.65 -4.31
C TYR A 59 -11.77 0.58 -4.84
N ASP A 60 -13.03 0.51 -5.29
CA ASP A 60 -13.77 1.68 -5.84
C ASP A 60 -13.64 2.92 -4.94
N LYS A 61 -13.98 2.79 -3.65
CA LYS A 61 -13.86 3.89 -2.69
C LYS A 61 -12.42 4.39 -2.54
N LYS A 62 -11.44 3.49 -2.44
CA LYS A 62 -10.03 3.87 -2.27
C LYS A 62 -9.47 4.56 -3.52
N ILE A 63 -9.85 4.11 -4.71
CA ILE A 63 -9.49 4.76 -5.97
C ILE A 63 -10.06 6.18 -6.01
N ARG A 64 -11.32 6.36 -5.62
CA ARG A 64 -11.94 7.69 -5.52
C ARG A 64 -11.26 8.61 -4.51
N ASP A 65 -10.95 8.07 -3.34
CA ASP A 65 -10.44 8.87 -2.22
C ASP A 65 -8.94 9.19 -2.36
N TYR A 66 -8.16 8.30 -3.00
CA TYR A 66 -6.69 8.36 -2.93
C TYR A 66 -5.98 8.36 -4.28
N ILE A 67 -6.64 8.05 -5.39
CA ILE A 67 -6.04 8.15 -6.73
C ILE A 67 -6.67 9.29 -7.53
N MET A 68 -7.99 9.32 -7.63
CA MET A 68 -8.72 10.34 -8.42
C MET A 68 -8.45 11.80 -8.04
N PRO A 69 -8.12 12.18 -6.79
CA PRO A 69 -7.77 13.56 -6.46
C PRO A 69 -6.52 14.08 -7.19
N PHE A 70 -5.70 13.17 -7.73
CA PHE A 70 -4.47 13.48 -8.46
C PHE A 70 -4.67 13.46 -9.98
N SER A 71 -5.91 13.57 -10.47
CA SER A 71 -6.23 13.52 -11.90
C SER A 71 -5.61 14.65 -12.73
N ASP A 72 -5.24 15.76 -12.08
CA ASP A 72 -4.54 16.86 -12.71
C ASP A 72 -3.05 16.59 -12.92
N ASP A 73 -2.46 15.74 -12.09
CA ASP A 73 -1.03 15.40 -12.15
C ASP A 73 -0.77 14.07 -12.88
N ILE A 74 -1.71 13.13 -12.83
CA ILE A 74 -1.58 11.77 -13.36
C ILE A 74 -2.50 11.58 -14.57
N LYS A 75 -1.92 11.30 -15.73
CA LYS A 75 -2.62 11.32 -17.03
C LYS A 75 -2.70 9.97 -17.73
N SER A 76 -1.74 9.09 -17.50
CA SER A 76 -1.63 7.72 -18.04
C SER A 76 -2.96 6.94 -18.06
N LEU A 77 -3.75 7.04 -16.99
CA LEU A 77 -5.04 6.34 -16.85
C LEU A 77 -6.28 7.16 -17.21
N ARG A 78 -6.14 8.47 -17.47
CA ARG A 78 -7.27 9.40 -17.63
C ARG A 78 -8.26 9.29 -16.46
N LEU A 79 -7.82 9.67 -15.25
CA LEU A 79 -8.57 9.45 -14.02
C LEU A 79 -9.98 10.10 -14.00
N ASN A 80 -10.20 11.16 -14.78
CA ASN A 80 -11.49 11.85 -14.93
C ASN A 80 -12.44 11.14 -15.92
N VAL A 81 -12.67 9.84 -15.71
CA VAL A 81 -13.63 9.04 -16.48
C VAL A 81 -14.56 8.27 -15.55
N GLN A 82 -15.62 7.67 -16.09
CA GLN A 82 -16.46 6.75 -15.32
C GLN A 82 -15.63 5.61 -14.72
N MET A 83 -15.94 5.20 -13.49
CA MET A 83 -15.15 4.18 -12.77
C MET A 83 -15.00 2.88 -13.57
N LYS A 84 -16.06 2.41 -14.24
CA LYS A 84 -15.99 1.21 -15.10
C LYS A 84 -14.94 1.35 -16.20
N THR A 85 -14.78 2.54 -16.76
CA THR A 85 -13.75 2.83 -17.76
C THR A 85 -12.37 2.92 -17.12
N LEU A 86 -12.28 3.50 -15.93
CA LEU A 86 -11.03 3.59 -15.18
C LEU A 86 -10.50 2.21 -14.77
N ILE A 87 -11.37 1.30 -14.31
CA ILE A 87 -11.02 -0.10 -14.02
C ILE A 87 -10.44 -0.78 -15.27
N LYS A 88 -11.10 -0.65 -16.42
CA LYS A 88 -10.55 -1.16 -17.69
C LYS A 88 -9.20 -0.55 -18.07
N ASN A 89 -8.95 0.69 -17.66
CA ASN A 89 -7.64 1.32 -17.88
C ASN A 89 -6.58 0.74 -16.93
N PHE A 90 -6.92 0.42 -15.68
CA PHE A 90 -6.02 -0.29 -14.74
C PHE A 90 -5.72 -1.72 -15.22
N GLU A 91 -6.70 -2.44 -15.76
CA GLU A 91 -6.52 -3.79 -16.34
C GLU A 91 -5.64 -3.79 -17.60
N ASN A 92 -5.44 -2.63 -18.23
CA ASN A 92 -4.56 -2.51 -19.38
C ASN A 92 -3.10 -2.43 -18.92
N GLU A 93 -2.35 -3.52 -19.04
CA GLU A 93 -0.95 -3.64 -18.60
C GLU A 93 -0.07 -2.44 -19.02
N LYS A 94 -0.15 -1.99 -20.27
CA LYS A 94 0.65 -0.84 -20.74
C LYS A 94 0.30 0.46 -20.02
N LYS A 95 -0.99 0.72 -19.77
CA LYS A 95 -1.41 1.91 -19.04
C LYS A 95 -1.09 1.79 -17.55
N LEU A 96 -1.17 0.59 -17.00
CA LEU A 96 -0.84 0.32 -15.61
C LEU A 96 0.65 0.53 -15.32
N GLU A 97 1.54 0.04 -16.19
CA GLU A 97 2.98 0.32 -16.06
C GLU A 97 3.27 1.83 -16.19
N ALA A 98 2.66 2.51 -17.19
CA ALA A 98 2.81 3.96 -17.34
C ALA A 98 2.26 4.75 -16.15
N PHE A 99 1.21 4.25 -15.50
CA PHE A 99 0.68 4.81 -14.28
C PHE A 99 1.65 4.67 -13.11
N MET A 100 2.26 3.50 -12.93
CA MET A 100 3.29 3.33 -11.90
C MET A 100 4.49 4.23 -12.15
N ASP A 101 4.93 4.38 -13.40
CA ASP A 101 5.98 5.34 -13.76
C ASP A 101 5.62 6.77 -13.32
N GLU A 102 4.42 7.25 -13.67
CA GLU A 102 3.95 8.59 -13.30
C GLU A 102 3.84 8.76 -11.77
N ILE A 103 3.32 7.77 -11.06
CA ILE A 103 3.25 7.78 -9.59
C ILE A 103 4.64 7.90 -8.98
N ILE A 104 5.58 7.06 -9.41
CA ILE A 104 6.93 7.02 -8.83
C ILE A 104 7.61 8.37 -9.04
N LEU A 105 7.52 8.94 -10.24
CA LEU A 105 8.09 10.25 -10.55
C LEU A 105 7.40 11.37 -9.78
N TYR A 106 6.07 11.37 -9.72
CA TYR A 106 5.30 12.40 -9.03
C TYR A 106 5.60 12.47 -7.54
N LEU A 107 5.92 11.34 -6.92
CA LEU A 107 6.18 11.26 -5.48
C LEU A 107 7.62 11.62 -5.08
N GLN A 108 8.55 11.77 -6.02
CA GLN A 108 9.98 11.98 -5.69
C GLN A 108 10.26 13.27 -4.92
N ASP A 109 9.46 14.31 -5.15
CA ASP A 109 9.62 15.63 -4.54
C ASP A 109 8.57 15.92 -3.44
N LYS A 110 7.78 14.90 -3.06
CA LYS A 110 6.72 15.04 -2.06
C LYS A 110 7.20 14.62 -0.68
N ASP A 111 6.65 15.26 0.35
CA ASP A 111 6.84 14.80 1.72
C ASP A 111 5.96 13.56 1.97
N LEU A 112 6.62 12.41 2.12
CA LEU A 112 6.01 11.11 2.39
C LEU A 112 6.00 10.76 3.87
N THR A 113 6.46 11.67 4.73
CA THR A 113 6.52 11.43 6.17
C THR A 113 5.13 11.12 6.70
N CYS A 114 5.02 10.00 7.39
CA CYS A 114 3.81 9.58 8.08
C CYS A 114 4.21 8.90 9.39
N LYS A 115 3.34 9.04 10.40
CA LYS A 115 3.53 8.34 11.67
C LYS A 115 3.25 6.86 11.47
N LYS A 116 4.19 6.00 11.85
CA LYS A 116 3.98 4.56 11.94
C LYS A 116 3.75 4.16 13.40
N TYR A 117 2.79 3.28 13.62
CA TYR A 117 2.58 2.60 14.89
C TYR A 117 3.15 1.20 14.75
N ILE A 118 4.02 0.78 15.67
CA ILE A 118 4.83 -0.44 15.51
C ILE A 118 4.61 -1.33 16.73
N VAL A 119 4.45 -2.63 16.46
CA VAL A 119 4.51 -3.70 17.45
C VAL A 119 5.35 -4.82 16.86
N PHE A 120 6.10 -5.50 17.73
CA PHE A 120 6.89 -6.66 17.37
C PHE A 120 6.15 -7.91 17.82
N HIS A 121 6.16 -8.96 17.00
CA HIS A 121 5.42 -10.17 17.31
C HIS A 121 6.23 -11.44 17.05
N ASP A 122 5.97 -12.46 17.88
CA ASP A 122 6.40 -13.83 17.66
C ASP A 122 5.15 -14.70 17.45
N TRP A 123 4.92 -15.12 16.20
CA TRP A 123 3.78 -15.99 15.84
C TRP A 123 3.83 -17.35 16.54
N LYS A 124 5.03 -17.88 16.78
CA LYS A 124 5.23 -19.24 17.30
C LYS A 124 4.90 -19.29 18.78
N ASN A 125 5.38 -18.32 19.53
CA ASN A 125 5.16 -18.25 20.98
C ASN A 125 3.89 -17.46 21.34
N LYS A 126 3.23 -16.83 20.35
CA LYS A 126 2.08 -15.95 20.53
C LYS A 126 2.39 -14.78 21.48
N GLU A 127 3.52 -14.12 21.23
CA GLU A 127 3.98 -13.02 22.06
C GLU A 127 3.97 -11.72 21.27
N LEU A 128 3.69 -10.61 21.96
CA LEU A 128 3.80 -9.25 21.44
C LEU A 128 4.77 -8.46 22.32
N CYS A 129 5.59 -7.62 21.70
CA CYS A 129 6.50 -6.68 22.37
C CYS A 129 6.33 -5.28 21.77
N MET A 130 6.30 -4.26 22.63
CA MET A 130 6.15 -2.85 22.19
C MET A 130 7.49 -2.22 21.77
N SER A 131 8.59 -2.92 22.01
CA SER A 131 9.95 -2.54 21.62
C SER A 131 10.57 -3.62 20.75
N GLU A 132 11.61 -3.24 20.00
CA GLU A 132 12.36 -4.19 19.18
C GLU A 132 12.97 -5.28 20.08
N LYS A 133 12.79 -6.54 19.67
CA LYS A 133 13.22 -7.71 20.42
C LYS A 133 13.74 -8.78 19.46
N GLU A 134 14.89 -9.36 19.80
CA GLU A 134 15.50 -10.39 18.97
C GLU A 134 14.53 -11.57 18.75
N GLY A 135 14.42 -12.02 17.50
CA GLY A 135 13.51 -13.08 17.10
C GLY A 135 12.06 -12.65 16.83
N PHE A 136 11.69 -11.42 17.18
CA PHE A 136 10.36 -10.88 16.87
C PHE A 136 10.38 -10.21 15.49
N LYS A 137 9.24 -10.25 14.80
CA LYS A 137 9.05 -9.57 13.51
C LYS A 137 8.29 -8.27 13.72
N GLU A 138 8.64 -7.24 12.96
CA GLU A 138 7.94 -5.95 12.98
C GLU A 138 6.59 -6.05 12.26
N VAL A 139 5.53 -5.49 12.86
CA VAL A 139 4.31 -5.08 12.16
C VAL A 139 4.16 -3.57 12.32
N SER A 140 4.01 -2.87 11.20
CA SER A 140 3.77 -1.42 11.19
C SER A 140 2.39 -1.07 10.64
N PHE A 141 1.79 -0.05 11.23
CA PHE A 141 0.44 0.43 10.91
C PHE A 141 0.48 1.93 10.60
N GLY A 142 -0.31 2.34 9.60
CA GLY A 142 -0.40 3.73 9.18
C GLY A 142 -1.25 4.63 10.09
N ASN A 143 -2.10 4.04 10.93
CA ASN A 143 -2.94 4.75 11.88
C ASN A 143 -3.06 3.98 13.20
N LYS A 144 -3.55 4.68 14.23
CA LYS A 144 -3.64 4.15 15.59
C LYS A 144 -4.79 3.16 15.77
N GLU A 145 -5.90 3.40 15.09
CA GLU A 145 -7.10 2.56 15.20
C GLU A 145 -6.82 1.14 14.72
N ASP A 146 -6.25 0.98 13.52
CA ASP A 146 -5.84 -0.33 12.98
C ASP A 146 -4.82 -1.02 13.90
N TYR A 147 -3.90 -0.25 14.50
CA TYR A 147 -2.91 -0.77 15.45
C TYR A 147 -3.58 -1.29 16.73
N ASP A 148 -4.41 -0.48 17.37
CA ASP A 148 -5.08 -0.80 18.63
C ASP A 148 -6.02 -2.00 18.42
N GLU A 149 -6.83 -2.00 17.35
CA GLU A 149 -7.71 -3.13 17.00
C GLU A 149 -6.92 -4.42 16.78
N TRP A 150 -5.80 -4.34 16.05
CA TRP A 150 -4.97 -5.51 15.78
C TRP A 150 -4.34 -6.06 17.06
N VAL A 151 -3.77 -5.21 17.91
CA VAL A 151 -3.15 -5.62 19.18
C VAL A 151 -4.20 -6.22 20.11
N THR A 152 -5.33 -5.53 20.30
CA THR A 152 -6.42 -6.00 21.16
C THR A 152 -6.98 -7.33 20.68
N HIS A 153 -7.21 -7.50 19.37
CA HIS A 153 -7.70 -8.78 18.85
C HIS A 153 -6.73 -9.93 19.12
N ARG A 154 -5.42 -9.69 19.05
CA ARG A 154 -4.39 -10.72 19.27
C ARG A 154 -4.36 -11.13 20.74
N ILE A 155 -4.43 -10.17 21.66
CA ILE A 155 -4.47 -10.43 23.10
C ILE A 155 -5.78 -11.14 23.47
N ASP A 156 -6.93 -10.55 23.10
CA ASP A 156 -8.23 -10.97 23.63
C ASP A 156 -8.75 -12.23 22.94
N SER A 157 -8.66 -12.27 21.62
CA SER A 157 -9.23 -13.36 20.82
C SER A 157 -8.21 -14.49 20.62
N TRP A 158 -6.96 -14.15 20.32
CA TRP A 158 -5.94 -15.16 19.95
C TRP A 158 -5.02 -15.56 21.10
N LYS A 159 -5.22 -14.94 22.28
CA LYS A 159 -4.54 -15.24 23.55
C LYS A 159 -3.03 -15.02 23.47
N TYR A 160 -2.63 -13.92 22.83
CA TYR A 160 -1.24 -13.48 22.85
C TYR A 160 -0.89 -12.88 24.22
N THR A 161 0.36 -13.03 24.63
CA THR A 161 0.90 -12.41 25.84
C THR A 161 1.78 -11.22 25.49
N LEU A 162 1.67 -10.14 26.26
CA LEU A 162 2.62 -9.02 26.18
C LEU A 162 3.89 -9.38 26.94
N VAL A 163 5.03 -9.15 26.31
CA VAL A 163 6.35 -9.34 26.88
C VAL A 163 7.16 -8.06 26.77
N GLU A 164 8.09 -7.88 27.71
CA GLU A 164 9.08 -6.81 27.71
C GLU A 164 10.24 -7.11 26.76
#